data_AF-A0A955A7J8-F1
#
_entry.id   AF-A0A955A7J8-F1
#
_cell.length_a   1.000
_cell.length_b   1.000
_cell.length_c   1.000
_cell.angle_alpha   90.00
_cell.angle_beta   90.00
_cell.angle_gamma   90.00
#
_symmetry.space_group_name_H-M   'P 1'
#
loop_
_entity.id
_entity.type
_entity.pdbx_description
1 polymer ?
#
loop_
_entity_poly.entity_id
_entity_poly.type
_entity_poly.pdbx_seq_one_letter_code
_entity_poly.pdbx_strand_id
1 'polypeptide(L)'
;MLPEPPSFLSPQDFARVSGLSVSTVHRYLAGGHLPKFQPGGKRCRILIPLTALEQFQNATSIQREQQPAPSDDAAPQPDNRSLSKGPKPKWTKRC
;
A
#
# COMPACT_ATOMS: atom_id res chain seq x y z
N MET A 1 32.14 19.09 2.66
CA MET A 1 30.75 18.82 3.10
C MET A 1 30.63 17.34 3.34
N LEU A 2 30.45 16.90 4.58
CA LEU A 2 30.11 15.51 4.89
C LEU A 2 28.63 15.29 4.48
N PRO A 3 28.29 14.18 3.82
CA PRO A 3 26.89 13.87 3.55
C PRO A 3 26.18 13.59 4.88
N GLU A 4 25.08 14.29 5.12
CA GLU A 4 24.19 14.02 6.25
C GLU A 4 23.78 12.53 6.25
N PRO A 5 23.70 11.88 7.41
CA PRO A 5 23.33 10.47 7.48
C PRO A 5 21.97 10.24 6.80
N PRO A 6 21.82 9.20 5.97
CA PRO A 6 20.54 8.90 5.34
C PRO A 6 19.52 8.63 6.44
N SER A 7 18.57 9.54 6.56
CA SER A 7 17.47 9.40 7.50
C SER A 7 16.48 8.38 6.94
N PHE A 8 16.10 7.41 7.77
CA PHE A 8 15.20 6.32 7.40
C PHE A 8 13.86 6.46 8.12
N LEU A 9 12.78 6.06 7.44
CA LEU A 9 11.42 6.01 7.96
C LEU A 9 10.94 4.57 8.10
N SER A 10 10.05 4.34 9.07
CA SER A 10 9.27 3.11 9.12
C SER A 10 8.18 3.13 8.03
N PRO A 11 7.59 1.97 7.65
CA PRO A 11 6.46 1.94 6.72
C PRO A 11 5.25 2.75 7.22
N GLN A 12 5.03 2.79 8.54
CA GLN A 12 3.94 3.60 9.12
C GLN A 12 4.22 5.10 9.01
N ASP A 13 5.44 5.53 9.26
CA ASP A 13 5.80 6.95 9.14
C ASP A 13 5.81 7.40 7.69
N PHE A 14 6.31 6.55 6.78
CA PHE A 14 6.24 6.81 5.35
C PHE A 14 4.79 6.96 4.88
N ALA A 15 3.88 6.09 5.32
CA ALA A 15 2.46 6.20 5.00
C ALA A 15 1.88 7.54 5.48
N ARG A 16 2.17 7.94 6.72
CA ARG A 16 1.72 9.21 7.32
C ARG A 16 2.20 10.43 6.51
N VAL A 17 3.46 10.44 6.10
CA VAL A 17 4.07 11.61 5.43
C VAL A 17 3.75 11.64 3.93
N SER A 18 3.66 10.48 3.27
CA SER A 18 3.29 10.41 1.84
C SER A 18 1.79 10.58 1.59
N GLY A 19 0.95 10.41 2.61
CA GLY A 19 -0.51 10.36 2.48
C GLY A 19 -1.03 9.05 1.87
N LEU A 20 -0.19 8.01 1.81
CA LEU A 20 -0.59 6.68 1.37
C LEU A 20 -1.14 5.85 2.53
N SER A 21 -1.98 4.86 2.21
CA SER A 21 -2.33 3.83 3.20
C SER A 21 -1.13 2.90 3.46
N VAL A 22 -1.01 2.41 4.69
CA VAL A 22 0.04 1.47 5.10
C VAL A 22 0.05 0.23 4.20
N SER A 23 -1.12 -0.27 3.81
CA SER A 23 -1.26 -1.40 2.87
C SER A 23 -0.66 -1.10 1.49
N THR A 24 -0.85 0.11 0.96
CA THR A 24 -0.25 0.52 -0.31
C THR A 24 1.27 0.59 -0.20
N VAL A 25 1.79 1.10 0.91
CA VAL A 25 3.24 1.11 1.17
C VAL A 25 3.79 -0.32 1.18
N HIS A 26 3.15 -1.26 1.91
CA HIS A 26 3.56 -2.66 1.90
C HIS A 26 3.50 -3.30 0.51
N ARG A 27 2.45 -3.00 -0.26
CA ARG A 27 2.32 -3.47 -1.65
C ARG A 27 3.49 -2.98 -2.51
N TYR A 28 3.87 -1.71 -2.42
CA TYR A 28 4.99 -1.16 -3.18
C TYR A 28 6.34 -1.73 -2.73
N LEU A 29 6.53 -1.94 -1.43
CA LEU A 29 7.72 -2.62 -0.90
C LEU A 29 7.81 -4.08 -1.35
N ALA A 30 6.69 -4.77 -1.49
CA ALA A 30 6.63 -6.14 -1.99
C ALA A 30 6.89 -6.20 -3.50
N GLY A 31 6.35 -5.24 -4.27
CA GLY A 31 6.55 -5.12 -5.71
C GLY A 31 7.90 -4.52 -6.13
N GLY A 32 8.73 -4.05 -5.20
CA GLY A 32 10.02 -3.44 -5.50
C GLY A 32 9.94 -2.00 -6.03
N HIS A 33 8.78 -1.35 -5.90
CA HIS A 33 8.59 0.04 -6.33
C HIS A 33 9.14 1.06 -5.32
N LEU A 34 9.35 0.64 -4.06
CA LEU A 34 10.01 1.45 -3.05
C LEU A 34 11.34 0.80 -2.62
N PRO A 35 12.42 1.59 -2.50
CA PRO A 35 13.65 1.10 -1.90
C PRO A 35 13.42 0.78 -0.43
N LYS A 36 14.03 -0.33 0.02
CA LYS A 36 13.90 -0.81 1.39
C LYS A 36 15.21 -1.36 1.91
N PHE A 37 15.46 -1.11 3.18
CA PHE A 37 16.59 -1.64 3.91
C PHE A 37 16.09 -2.42 5.13
N GLN A 38 16.67 -3.59 5.39
CA GLN A 38 16.27 -4.47 6.47
C GLN A 38 17.52 -4.96 7.21
N PRO A 39 18.01 -4.24 8.22
CA PRO A 39 19.32 -4.50 8.83
C PRO A 39 19.42 -5.89 9.48
N GLY A 40 18.31 -6.44 9.97
CA GLY A 40 18.26 -7.77 10.59
C GLY A 40 17.86 -8.91 9.65
N GLY A 41 17.65 -8.64 8.36
CA GLY A 41 17.16 -9.65 7.41
C GLY A 41 15.70 -10.05 7.63
N LYS A 42 15.29 -11.20 7.08
CA LYS A 42 13.88 -11.60 6.96
C LYS A 42 13.14 -11.53 8.31
N ARG A 43 11.92 -10.96 8.29
CA ARG A 43 11.03 -10.71 9.46
C ARG A 43 11.50 -9.61 10.43
N CYS A 44 12.60 -8.90 10.15
CA CYS A 44 12.98 -7.72 10.92
C CYS A 44 12.32 -6.44 10.41
N ARG A 45 12.56 -5.33 11.11
CA ARG A 45 12.04 -4.00 10.75
C ARG A 45 12.50 -3.59 9.35
N ILE A 46 11.58 -3.04 8.59
CA ILE A 46 11.85 -2.45 7.27
C ILE A 46 12.07 -0.95 7.47
N LEU A 47 13.09 -0.42 6.81
CA LEU A 47 13.46 0.97 6.78
C LEU A 47 13.36 1.48 5.34
N ILE A 48 12.75 2.64 5.16
CA ILE A 48 12.55 3.29 3.87
C ILE A 48 13.38 4.58 3.87
N PRO A 49 14.31 4.79 2.92
CA PRO A 49 15.08 6.03 2.84
C PRO A 49 14.19 7.27 2.66
N LEU A 50 14.54 8.39 3.29
CA LEU A 50 13.85 9.67 3.05
C LEU A 50 13.91 10.13 1.59
N THR A 51 15.00 9.82 0.87
CA THR A 51 15.13 10.15 -0.55
C THR A 51 14.00 9.55 -1.40
N ALA A 52 13.45 8.41 -1.00
CA ALA A 52 12.31 7.79 -1.67
C ALA A 52 11.02 8.61 -1.48
N LEU A 53 10.87 9.28 -0.34
CA LEU A 53 9.74 10.16 -0.07
C LEU A 53 9.80 11.40 -0.96
N GLU A 54 10.97 12.02 -1.06
CA GLU A 54 11.20 13.19 -1.92
C GLU A 54 10.89 12.87 -3.39
N GLN A 55 11.39 11.73 -3.88
CA GLN A 55 11.10 11.24 -5.22
C GLN A 55 9.59 11.01 -5.44
N PHE A 56 8.93 10.42 -4.45
CA PHE A 56 7.49 10.17 -4.52
C PHE A 56 6.67 11.46 -4.54
N GLN A 57 7.02 12.44 -3.71
CA GLN A 57 6.35 13.74 -3.67
C GLN A 57 6.55 14.49 -4.99
N ASN A 58 7.76 14.50 -5.54
CA ASN A 58 8.04 15.11 -6.83
C ASN A 58 7.24 14.47 -7.97
N ALA A 59 7.11 13.13 -7.98
CA ALA A 59 6.31 12.42 -8.98
C ALA A 59 4.80 12.68 -8.83
N THR A 60 4.30 12.75 -7.59
CA THR A 60 2.87 12.93 -7.30
C THR A 60 2.42 14.38 -7.47
N SER A 61 3.32 15.36 -7.30
CA SER A 61 3.01 16.78 -7.49
C SER A 61 2.58 17.11 -8.93
N ILE A 62 2.95 16.27 -9.91
CA ILE A 62 2.55 16.42 -11.32
C ILE A 62 1.12 15.88 -11.56
N GLN A 63 0.57 15.05 -10.66
CA GLN A 63 -0.73 14.39 -10.85
C GLN A 63 -1.85 14.90 -9.92
N ARG A 64 -1.55 15.81 -8.98
CA ARG A 64 -2.49 16.21 -7.92
C ARG A 64 -3.60 17.19 -8.33
N GLU A 65 -3.70 17.59 -9.59
CA GLU A 65 -4.79 18.46 -10.06
C GLU A 65 -6.14 17.73 -10.23
N GLN A 66 -6.23 16.42 -10.06
CA GLN A 66 -7.49 15.70 -10.25
C GLN A 66 -7.69 14.57 -9.23
N GLN A 67 -8.19 14.90 -8.03
CA GLN A 67 -9.12 13.98 -7.35
C GLN A 67 -9.88 14.69 -6.20
N PRO A 68 -11.22 14.75 -6.23
CA PRO A 68 -12.02 15.15 -5.09
C PRO A 68 -11.97 14.07 -4.00
N ALA A 69 -12.03 14.51 -2.75
CA ALA A 69 -12.00 13.68 -1.55
C ALA A 69 -13.11 12.60 -1.54
N PRO A 70 -12.86 11.40 -0.98
CA PRO A 70 -13.93 10.47 -0.69
C PRO A 70 -14.71 10.97 0.52
N SER A 71 -15.96 11.38 0.32
CA SER A 71 -16.91 11.57 1.41
C SER A 71 -17.27 10.21 2.00
N ASP A 72 -16.79 9.96 3.22
CA ASP A 72 -17.29 8.94 4.13
C ASP A 72 -18.70 9.36 4.60
N ASP A 73 -19.76 8.86 3.96
CA ASP A 73 -21.03 8.51 4.62
C ASP A 73 -21.93 7.73 3.65
N ALA A 74 -21.78 6.40 3.62
CA ALA A 74 -22.82 5.50 3.12
C ALA A 74 -22.61 4.11 3.72
N ALA A 75 -23.41 3.80 4.74
CA ALA A 75 -23.54 2.47 5.31
C ALA A 75 -23.75 1.40 4.22
N PRO A 76 -23.15 0.21 4.33
CA PRO A 76 -23.42 -0.88 3.39
C PRO A 76 -24.83 -1.42 3.64
N GLN A 77 -25.75 -1.16 2.71
CA GLN A 77 -26.95 -1.99 2.60
C GLN A 77 -26.55 -3.40 2.16
N PRO A 78 -27.09 -4.47 2.75
CA PRO A 78 -26.89 -5.80 2.23
C PRO A 78 -27.74 -5.95 0.95
N ASP A 79 -27.13 -5.72 -0.21
CA ASP A 79 -27.75 -6.09 -1.47
C ASP A 79 -27.80 -7.62 -1.57
N ASN A 80 -29.00 -8.15 -1.35
CA ASN A 80 -29.38 -9.54 -1.54
C ASN A 80 -29.41 -9.85 -3.06
N ARG A 81 -28.26 -9.69 -3.72
CA ARG A 81 -28.06 -10.15 -5.10
C ARG A 81 -27.79 -11.63 -5.05
N SER A 82 -28.89 -12.37 -5.24
CA SER A 82 -28.95 -13.79 -5.56
C SER A 82 -27.72 -14.22 -6.37
N LEU A 83 -26.73 -14.80 -5.67
CA LEU A 83 -25.61 -15.50 -6.28
C LEU A 83 -26.23 -16.66 -7.06
N SER A 84 -26.38 -16.50 -8.37
CA SER A 84 -26.62 -17.61 -9.27
C SER A 84 -25.43 -18.57 -9.09
N LYS A 85 -25.66 -19.60 -8.28
CA LYS A 85 -24.66 -20.60 -7.91
C LYS A 85 -24.12 -21.18 -9.21
N GLY A 86 -22.84 -20.93 -9.49
CA GLY A 86 -22.15 -21.54 -10.61
C GLY A 86 -22.25 -23.06 -10.58
N PRO A 87 -21.94 -23.75 -11.70
CA PRO A 87 -22.05 -25.19 -11.79
C PRO A 87 -21.32 -25.86 -10.62
N LYS A 88 -22.01 -26.77 -9.92
CA LYS A 88 -21.44 -27.49 -8.78
C LYS A 88 -20.17 -28.22 -9.22
N PRO A 89 -19.08 -28.15 -8.44
CA PRO A 89 -17.83 -28.76 -8.84
C PRO A 89 -17.94 -30.30 -8.84
N LYS A 90 -17.26 -30.94 -9.80
CA LYS A 90 -17.39 -32.37 -10.13
C LYS A 90 -17.07 -33.33 -8.97
N TRP A 91 -16.25 -32.90 -8.01
CA TRP A 91 -15.83 -33.72 -6.86
C TRP A 91 -16.93 -33.93 -5.81
N THR A 92 -18.09 -33.28 -5.95
CA THR A 92 -19.23 -33.44 -5.01
C THR A 92 -20.05 -34.71 -5.29
N LYS A 93 -19.74 -35.46 -6.37
CA LYS A 93 -20.38 -36.75 -6.63
C LYS A 93 -19.70 -37.82 -5.77
N ARG A 94 -20.25 -38.14 -4.61
CA ARG A 94 -19.91 -39.36 -3.85
C ARG A 94 -20.92 -40.46 -4.17
N CYS A 95 -20.43 -41.68 -4.33
CA CYS A 95 -21.18 -42.92 -4.48
C CYS A 95 -22.10 -43.17 -3.28
#